data_AF-A0A7S1WAK0-F1
#
_entry.id   AF-A0A7S1WAK0-F1
#
_cell.length_a   1.000
_cell.length_b   1.000
_cell.length_c   1.000
_cell.angle_alpha   90.00
_cell.angle_beta   90.00
_cell.angle_gamma   90.00
#
_symmetry.space_group_name_H-M   'P 1'
#
loop_
_entity.id
_entity.type
_entity.pdbx_description
1 polymer ?
#
loop_
_entity_poly.entity_id
_entity_poly.type
_entity_poly.pdbx_seq_one_letter_code
_entity_poly.pdbx_strand_id
1 'polypeptide(L)'
;LAICQDEAAVRKVDRPALQRWLVSLRSPDGGFRLHRGGEVDLRASFCAAVVAAFFALDMDAVFPAEARTYIVDSQTYEGGFCSCLDGGGEAHGGYTQCGVAAAVLLGVAVPNNNDGAGRTLDLQNLERFCAMRQLDFEGGFCGRANKLVDSCYSFWIGGSAAMARACVAAAKLQR
;
A
#
# COMPACT_ATOMS: atom_id res chain seq x y z
N LEU A 1 -7.84 -4.27 18.98
CA LEU A 1 -7.04 -5.47 19.35
C LEU A 1 -5.58 -5.09 19.63
N ALA A 2 -4.78 -4.75 18.62
CA ALA A 2 -3.36 -4.43 18.78
C ALA A 2 -3.07 -3.30 19.79
N ILE A 3 -3.76 -2.16 19.66
CA ILE A 3 -3.55 -0.98 20.53
C ILE A 3 -3.83 -1.30 22.01
N CYS A 4 -4.86 -2.09 22.29
CA CYS A 4 -5.23 -2.47 23.66
C CYS A 4 -4.39 -3.64 24.20
N GLN A 5 -3.53 -4.26 23.37
CA GLN A 5 -2.71 -5.42 23.71
C GLN A 5 -3.50 -6.61 24.29
N ASP A 6 -4.77 -6.76 23.87
CA ASP A 6 -5.65 -7.84 24.33
C ASP A 6 -5.35 -9.14 23.58
N GLU A 7 -4.38 -9.90 24.07
CA GLU A 7 -4.01 -11.20 23.49
C GLU A 7 -5.16 -12.21 23.50
N ALA A 8 -6.01 -12.18 24.53
CA ALA A 8 -7.12 -13.12 24.65
C ALA A 8 -8.14 -12.89 23.53
N ALA A 9 -8.43 -11.63 23.20
CA ALA A 9 -9.28 -11.30 22.07
C ALA A 9 -8.62 -11.61 20.73
N VAL A 10 -7.30 -11.40 20.58
CA VAL A 10 -6.55 -11.78 19.37
C VAL A 10 -6.64 -13.29 19.09
N ARG A 11 -6.53 -14.13 20.13
CA ARG A 11 -6.61 -15.60 19.98
C ARG A 11 -7.99 -16.12 19.58
N LYS A 12 -9.05 -15.34 19.76
CA LYS A 12 -10.42 -15.71 19.35
C LYS A 12 -10.65 -15.56 17.84
N VAL A 13 -9.75 -14.91 17.11
CA VAL A 13 -9.89 -14.71 15.67
C VAL A 13 -9.63 -16.03 14.94
N ASP A 14 -10.61 -16.51 14.18
CA ASP A 14 -10.49 -17.67 13.29
C ASP A 14 -9.62 -17.30 12.08
N ARG A 15 -8.31 -17.57 12.19
CA ARG A 15 -7.33 -17.26 11.14
C ARG A 15 -7.61 -18.02 9.82
N PRO A 16 -7.91 -19.33 9.82
CA PRO A 16 -8.30 -20.03 8.59
C PRO A 16 -9.52 -19.42 7.90
N ALA A 17 -10.58 -19.05 8.64
CA ALA A 17 -11.75 -18.41 8.06
C ALA A 17 -11.44 -17.02 7.53
N LEU A 18 -10.65 -16.23 8.27
CA LEU A 18 -10.20 -14.91 7.85
C LEU A 18 -9.39 -14.97 6.55
N GLN A 19 -8.45 -15.91 6.43
CA GLN A 19 -7.67 -16.11 5.20
C GLN A 19 -8.57 -16.46 4.01
N ARG A 20 -9.48 -17.44 4.18
CA ARG A 20 -10.44 -17.79 3.12
C ARG A 20 -11.30 -16.60 2.70
N TRP A 21 -11.70 -15.77 3.66
CA TRP A 21 -12.48 -14.57 3.39
C TRP A 21 -11.68 -13.54 2.58
N LEU A 22 -10.44 -13.23 2.98
CA LEU A 22 -9.57 -12.31 2.22
C LEU A 22 -9.34 -12.80 0.80
N VAL A 23 -9.03 -14.09 0.61
CA VAL A 23 -8.87 -14.69 -0.73
C VAL A 23 -10.16 -14.57 -1.55
N SER A 24 -11.34 -14.71 -0.93
CA SER A 24 -12.62 -14.56 -1.64
C SER A 24 -12.93 -13.14 -2.11
N LEU A 25 -12.21 -12.13 -1.60
CA LEU A 25 -12.35 -10.73 -2.01
C LEU A 25 -11.39 -10.33 -3.12
N ARG A 26 -10.40 -11.16 -3.46
CA ARG A 26 -9.44 -10.91 -4.53
C ARG A 26 -10.13 -10.99 -5.89
N SER A 27 -9.96 -9.95 -6.69
CA SER A 27 -10.43 -9.85 -8.06
C SER A 27 -9.43 -10.51 -9.04
N PRO A 28 -9.87 -10.89 -10.25
CA PRO A 28 -9.00 -11.53 -11.24
C PRO A 28 -7.80 -10.68 -11.70
N ASP A 29 -7.90 -9.36 -11.59
CA ASP A 29 -6.84 -8.39 -11.89
C ASP A 29 -5.81 -8.25 -10.77
N GLY A 30 -5.99 -8.95 -9.64
CA GLY A 30 -5.13 -8.88 -8.47
C GLY A 30 -5.56 -7.87 -7.41
N GLY A 31 -6.50 -6.97 -7.72
CA GLY A 31 -7.08 -6.04 -6.75
C GLY A 31 -7.93 -6.75 -5.70
N PHE A 32 -8.29 -6.05 -4.63
CA PHE A 32 -9.20 -6.58 -3.60
C PHE A 32 -10.48 -5.75 -3.53
N ARG A 33 -11.58 -6.41 -3.21
CA ARG A 33 -12.83 -5.75 -2.84
C ARG A 33 -12.86 -5.40 -1.36
N LEU A 34 -13.48 -4.27 -1.01
CA LEU A 34 -13.70 -3.90 0.40
C LEU A 34 -14.62 -4.91 1.11
N HIS A 35 -15.62 -5.42 0.39
CA HIS A 35 -16.54 -6.45 0.84
C HIS A 35 -17.16 -7.18 -0.36
N ARG A 36 -18.00 -8.21 -0.11
CA ARG A 36 -18.72 -8.91 -1.18
C ARG A 36 -19.62 -7.93 -1.95
N GLY A 37 -19.44 -7.86 -3.27
CA GLY A 37 -20.16 -6.92 -4.13
C GLY A 37 -19.70 -5.46 -4.05
N GLY A 38 -18.66 -5.17 -3.26
CA GLY A 38 -18.10 -3.83 -3.13
C GLY A 38 -17.15 -3.44 -4.25
N GLU A 39 -16.66 -2.21 -4.15
CA GLU A 39 -15.65 -1.61 -5.01
C GLU A 39 -14.29 -2.31 -4.88
N VAL A 40 -13.47 -2.18 -5.92
CA VAL A 40 -12.08 -2.64 -5.95
C VAL A 40 -11.18 -1.41 -5.95
N ASP A 41 -10.38 -1.24 -4.90
CA ASP A 41 -9.33 -0.23 -4.88
C ASP A 41 -8.21 -0.57 -3.89
N LEU A 42 -7.15 0.22 -3.93
CA LEU A 42 -5.92 0.01 -3.19
C LEU A 42 -6.10 0.05 -1.66
N ARG A 43 -7.20 0.62 -1.14
CA ARG A 43 -7.52 0.55 0.30
C ARG A 43 -7.78 -0.89 0.71
N ALA A 44 -8.50 -1.66 -0.10
CA ALA A 44 -8.77 -3.06 0.21
C ALA A 44 -7.48 -3.87 0.23
N SER A 45 -6.59 -3.66 -0.75
CA SER A 45 -5.30 -4.35 -0.82
C SER A 45 -4.44 -4.03 0.41
N PHE A 46 -4.38 -2.76 0.82
CA PHE A 46 -3.68 -2.34 2.03
C PHE A 46 -4.28 -2.96 3.30
N CYS A 47 -5.61 -2.88 3.48
CA CYS A 47 -6.30 -3.47 4.62
C CYS A 47 -6.05 -4.99 4.69
N ALA A 48 -6.14 -5.69 3.57
CA ALA A 48 -5.85 -7.12 3.48
C ALA A 48 -4.39 -7.43 3.86
N ALA A 49 -3.43 -6.63 3.39
CA ALA A 49 -2.01 -6.83 3.70
C ALA A 49 -1.71 -6.63 5.19
N VAL A 50 -2.24 -5.56 5.79
CA VAL A 50 -2.09 -5.28 7.23
C VAL A 50 -2.71 -6.39 8.07
N VAL A 51 -3.94 -6.82 7.74
CA VAL A 51 -4.63 -7.88 8.47
C VAL A 51 -3.90 -9.21 8.33
N ALA A 52 -3.47 -9.58 7.12
CA ALA A 52 -2.73 -10.81 6.87
C ALA A 52 -1.39 -10.83 7.61
N ALA A 53 -0.64 -9.72 7.58
CA ALA A 53 0.62 -9.59 8.32
C ALA A 53 0.39 -9.66 9.83
N PHE A 54 -0.59 -8.92 10.36
CA PHE A 54 -0.85 -8.85 11.80
C PHE A 54 -1.24 -10.22 12.39
N PHE A 55 -2.05 -11.00 11.67
CA PHE A 55 -2.47 -12.34 12.12
C PHE A 55 -1.53 -13.47 11.67
N ALA A 56 -0.41 -13.14 11.03
CA ALA A 56 0.55 -14.10 10.45
C ALA A 56 -0.15 -15.15 9.58
N LEU A 57 -1.00 -14.68 8.65
CA LEU A 57 -1.64 -15.52 7.64
C LEU A 57 -0.63 -15.90 6.54
N ASP A 58 -0.98 -16.87 5.70
CA ASP A 58 -0.19 -17.21 4.53
C ASP A 58 -0.26 -16.08 3.49
N MET A 59 0.83 -15.29 3.43
CA MET A 59 0.92 -14.13 2.54
C MET A 59 0.91 -14.51 1.07
N ASP A 60 1.42 -15.68 0.68
CA ASP A 60 1.45 -16.09 -0.73
C ASP A 60 0.08 -16.62 -1.19
N ALA A 61 -0.67 -17.25 -0.28
CA ALA A 61 -2.06 -17.61 -0.55
C ALA A 61 -2.96 -16.37 -0.72
N VAL A 62 -2.77 -15.34 0.12
CA VAL A 62 -3.55 -14.09 0.05
C VAL A 62 -3.06 -13.20 -1.10
N PHE A 63 -1.76 -13.07 -1.31
CA PHE A 63 -1.13 -12.21 -2.30
C PHE A 63 -0.25 -13.02 -3.26
N PRO A 64 -0.85 -13.73 -4.22
CA PRO A 64 -0.10 -14.31 -5.34
C PRO A 64 0.48 -13.20 -6.24
N ALA A 65 1.25 -13.63 -7.26
CA ALA A 65 2.01 -12.72 -8.13
C ALA A 65 1.15 -11.61 -8.77
N GLU A 66 -0.08 -11.91 -9.18
CA GLU A 66 -0.99 -10.94 -9.76
C GLU A 66 -1.41 -9.84 -8.77
N ALA A 67 -1.63 -10.19 -7.50
CA ALA A 67 -2.00 -9.22 -6.47
C ALA A 67 -0.83 -8.31 -6.07
N ARG A 68 0.38 -8.86 -6.05
CA ARG A 68 1.61 -8.11 -5.83
C ARG A 68 1.86 -7.14 -6.98
N THR A 69 1.70 -7.63 -8.22
CA THR A 69 1.81 -6.82 -9.45
C THR A 69 0.77 -5.70 -9.47
N TYR A 70 -0.48 -5.97 -9.10
CA TYR A 70 -1.54 -4.95 -9.02
C TYR A 70 -1.14 -3.76 -8.14
N ILE A 71 -0.53 -4.03 -6.98
CA ILE A 71 -0.06 -2.98 -6.06
C ILE A 71 1.04 -2.15 -6.70
N VAL A 72 2.07 -2.80 -7.28
CA VAL A 72 3.18 -2.11 -7.95
C VAL A 72 2.69 -1.28 -9.14
N ASP A 73 1.78 -1.82 -9.94
CA ASP A 73 1.23 -1.16 -11.13
C ASP A 73 0.26 -0.02 -10.81
N SER A 74 -0.18 0.09 -9.55
CA SER A 74 -1.00 1.21 -9.09
C SER A 74 -0.18 2.50 -8.92
N GLN A 75 1.16 2.46 -9.06
CA GLN A 75 2.00 3.65 -9.09
C GLN A 75 1.85 4.38 -10.44
N THR A 76 1.56 5.68 -10.38
CA THR A 76 1.33 6.51 -11.58
C THR A 76 2.62 7.19 -12.04
N TYR A 77 2.57 7.84 -13.21
CA TYR A 77 3.67 8.65 -13.73
C TYR A 77 4.05 9.82 -12.81
N GLU A 78 3.16 10.27 -11.93
CA GLU A 78 3.44 11.32 -10.95
C GLU A 78 4.31 10.83 -9.79
N GLY A 79 4.47 9.51 -9.64
CA GLY A 79 5.22 8.83 -8.59
C GLY A 79 4.39 8.37 -7.40
N GLY A 80 3.21 8.95 -7.18
CA GLY A 80 2.24 8.46 -6.19
C GLY A 80 1.38 7.32 -6.74
N PHE A 81 0.37 6.89 -5.99
CA PHE A 81 -0.51 5.78 -6.38
C PHE A 81 -1.95 6.23 -6.62
N CYS A 82 -2.63 5.56 -7.54
CA CYS A 82 -4.05 5.70 -7.79
C CYS A 82 -4.89 4.67 -7.03
N SER A 83 -6.22 4.79 -7.09
CA SER A 83 -7.16 3.83 -6.48
C SER A 83 -7.12 2.47 -7.15
N CYS A 84 -7.09 2.44 -8.47
CA CYS A 84 -7.28 1.24 -9.29
C CYS A 84 -6.68 1.44 -10.70
N LEU A 85 -6.50 0.34 -11.41
CA LEU A 85 -5.79 0.28 -12.70
C LEU A 85 -6.69 0.60 -13.92
N ASP A 86 -7.94 0.96 -13.71
CA ASP A 86 -9.00 1.02 -14.73
C ASP A 86 -9.02 2.29 -15.61
N GLY A 87 -7.89 2.99 -15.77
CA GLY A 87 -7.77 4.06 -16.77
C GLY A 87 -6.99 5.31 -16.36
N GLY A 88 -5.88 5.16 -15.64
CA GLY A 88 -4.98 6.28 -15.34
C GLY A 88 -5.51 7.21 -14.24
N GLY A 89 -5.95 6.62 -13.12
CA GLY A 89 -6.36 7.38 -11.95
C GLY A 89 -5.25 8.34 -11.46
N GLU A 90 -5.65 9.50 -10.95
CA GLU A 90 -4.75 10.52 -10.42
C GLU A 90 -4.02 10.01 -9.16
N ALA A 91 -2.73 10.32 -9.02
CA ALA A 91 -2.00 9.97 -7.81
C ALA A 91 -2.58 10.69 -6.59
N HIS A 92 -2.87 9.96 -5.52
CA HIS A 92 -3.50 10.50 -4.30
C HIS A 92 -2.74 10.10 -3.05
N GLY A 93 -2.57 11.01 -2.09
CA GLY A 93 -1.83 10.76 -0.86
C GLY A 93 -2.34 9.56 -0.05
N GLY A 94 -3.66 9.44 0.11
CA GLY A 94 -4.28 8.27 0.74
C GLY A 94 -3.95 6.94 0.04
N TYR A 95 -4.13 6.85 -1.28
CA TYR A 95 -3.79 5.63 -2.03
C TYR A 95 -2.27 5.40 -2.09
N THR A 96 -1.47 6.46 -2.14
CA THR A 96 0.00 6.39 -2.07
C THR A 96 0.45 5.72 -0.78
N GLN A 97 -0.14 6.11 0.36
CA GLN A 97 0.14 5.46 1.63
C GLN A 97 -0.27 3.99 1.61
N CYS A 98 -1.46 3.68 1.09
CA CYS A 98 -1.96 2.30 0.99
C CYS A 98 -1.00 1.44 0.15
N GLY A 99 -0.61 1.94 -1.02
CA GLY A 99 0.27 1.26 -1.98
C GLY A 99 1.67 1.01 -1.43
N VAL A 100 2.35 2.05 -0.94
CA VAL A 100 3.71 1.90 -0.41
C VAL A 100 3.75 1.00 0.82
N ALA A 101 2.78 1.13 1.74
CA ALA A 101 2.75 0.30 2.93
C ALA A 101 2.48 -1.18 2.60
N ALA A 102 1.55 -1.45 1.67
CA ALA A 102 1.29 -2.80 1.20
C ALA A 102 2.54 -3.39 0.50
N ALA A 103 3.19 -2.61 -0.37
CA ALA A 103 4.41 -3.03 -1.06
C ALA A 103 5.55 -3.37 -0.08
N VAL A 104 5.71 -2.57 0.99
CA VAL A 104 6.69 -2.83 2.07
C VAL A 104 6.35 -4.12 2.81
N LEU A 105 5.10 -4.31 3.24
CA LEU A 105 4.67 -5.53 3.94
C LEU A 105 4.84 -6.79 3.09
N LEU A 106 4.68 -6.66 1.78
CA LEU A 106 4.81 -7.75 0.82
C LEU A 106 6.25 -7.97 0.33
N GLY A 107 7.19 -7.10 0.69
CA GLY A 107 8.58 -7.20 0.26
C GLY A 107 8.82 -6.85 -1.21
N VAL A 108 7.86 -6.20 -1.89
CA VAL A 108 7.93 -5.83 -3.32
C VAL A 108 8.25 -4.35 -3.54
N ALA A 109 8.55 -3.62 -2.48
CA ALA A 109 8.92 -2.21 -2.55
C ALA A 109 10.32 -1.96 -3.16
N VAL A 110 11.25 -2.89 -2.94
CA VAL A 110 12.65 -2.85 -3.39
C VAL A 110 12.99 -4.14 -4.13
N PRO A 111 13.97 -4.14 -5.05
CA PRO A 111 14.44 -5.36 -5.69
C PRO A 111 14.85 -6.40 -4.65
N ASN A 112 14.39 -7.63 -4.80
CA ASN A 112 14.91 -8.75 -4.05
C ASN A 112 15.22 -9.91 -5.01
N ASN A 113 16.04 -10.86 -4.56
CA ASN A 113 16.49 -11.96 -5.43
C ASN A 113 15.48 -13.12 -5.46
N ASN A 114 14.33 -13.00 -4.77
CA ASN A 114 13.40 -14.08 -4.49
C ASN A 114 12.02 -13.87 -5.15
N ASP A 115 11.71 -12.69 -5.68
CA ASP A 115 10.47 -12.38 -6.35
C ASP A 115 10.62 -12.48 -7.87
N GLY A 116 10.22 -13.63 -8.44
CA GLY A 116 10.18 -13.87 -9.89
C GLY A 116 9.31 -12.90 -10.71
N ALA A 117 8.78 -11.83 -10.09
CA ALA A 117 8.04 -10.76 -10.73
C ALA A 117 8.95 -9.62 -11.25
N GLY A 118 10.16 -9.44 -10.70
CA GLY A 118 11.17 -8.47 -11.18
C GLY A 118 10.77 -6.99 -11.19
N ARG A 119 9.53 -6.64 -10.79
CA ARG A 119 8.98 -5.28 -10.81
C ARG A 119 8.82 -4.75 -9.39
N THR A 120 9.37 -3.57 -9.15
CA THR A 120 9.37 -2.89 -7.86
C THR A 120 8.94 -1.44 -8.04
N LEU A 121 8.80 -0.70 -6.94
CA LEU A 121 8.41 0.70 -7.01
C LEU A 121 9.52 1.57 -7.62
N ASP A 122 9.10 2.62 -8.35
CA ASP A 122 9.95 3.76 -8.66
C ASP A 122 10.06 4.65 -7.43
N LEU A 123 11.06 4.37 -6.60
CA LEU A 123 11.26 5.05 -5.33
C LEU A 123 11.66 6.52 -5.49
N GLN A 124 12.36 6.87 -6.58
CA GLN A 124 12.79 8.23 -6.82
C GLN A 124 11.59 9.14 -7.13
N ASN A 125 10.69 8.68 -8.00
CA ASN A 125 9.47 9.43 -8.29
C ASN A 125 8.52 9.43 -7.10
N LEU A 126 8.47 8.36 -6.28
CA LEU A 126 7.69 8.36 -5.04
C LEU A 126 8.18 9.40 -4.02
N GLU A 127 9.49 9.49 -3.79
CA GLU A 127 10.07 10.53 -2.91
C GLU A 127 9.75 11.94 -3.44
N ARG A 128 9.90 12.14 -4.75
CA ARG A 128 9.56 13.40 -5.42
C ARG A 128 8.07 13.73 -5.25
N PHE A 129 7.18 12.77 -5.46
CA PHE A 129 5.73 12.95 -5.29
C PHE A 129 5.43 13.45 -3.88
N CYS A 130 5.96 12.79 -2.84
CA CYS A 130 5.70 13.15 -1.46
C CYS A 130 6.22 14.55 -1.11
N ALA A 131 7.43 14.91 -1.58
CA ALA A 131 7.99 16.24 -1.36
C ALA A 131 7.14 17.35 -2.01
N MET A 132 6.65 17.11 -3.22
CA MET A 132 5.81 18.05 -3.99
C MET A 132 4.38 18.21 -3.44
N ARG A 133 4.02 17.50 -2.36
CA ARG A 133 2.73 17.68 -1.68
C ARG A 133 2.78 18.66 -0.53
N GLN A 134 3.96 19.03 -0.02
CA GLN A 134 4.06 20.06 1.00
C GLN A 134 3.91 21.44 0.35
N LEU A 135 2.93 22.22 0.79
CA LEU A 135 2.71 23.57 0.28
C LEU A 135 3.59 24.57 1.05
N ASP A 136 4.12 25.56 0.33
CA ASP A 136 5.10 26.52 0.83
C ASP A 136 4.49 27.54 1.80
N PHE A 137 3.25 27.99 1.52
CA PHE A 137 2.58 29.00 2.34
C PHE A 137 2.02 28.40 3.64
N GLU A 138 1.19 27.35 3.56
CA GLU A 138 0.54 26.76 4.72
C GLU A 138 1.45 25.80 5.49
N GLY A 139 2.51 25.27 4.86
CA GLY A 139 3.45 24.30 5.45
C GLY A 139 2.89 22.88 5.59
N GLY A 140 1.58 22.69 5.44
CA GLY A 140 0.92 21.38 5.43
C GLY A 140 0.96 20.68 4.07
N PHE A 141 0.29 19.53 3.99
CA PHE A 141 0.27 18.70 2.78
C PHE A 141 -1.08 18.77 2.05
N CYS A 142 -1.04 18.78 0.71
CA CYS A 142 -2.20 18.48 -0.11
C CYS A 142 -2.22 17.00 -0.51
N GLY A 143 -3.41 16.47 -0.81
CA GLY A 143 -3.55 15.07 -1.21
C GLY A 143 -3.11 14.79 -2.64
N ARG A 144 -3.22 15.79 -3.50
CA ARG A 144 -3.04 15.69 -4.96
C ARG A 144 -2.60 17.03 -5.53
N ALA A 145 -2.01 17.00 -6.72
CA ALA A 145 -1.57 18.21 -7.40
C ALA A 145 -2.72 19.23 -7.55
N ASN A 146 -2.43 20.51 -7.32
CA ASN A 146 -3.38 21.61 -7.45
C ASN A 146 -4.66 21.50 -6.59
N LYS A 147 -4.60 20.79 -5.45
CA LYS A 147 -5.66 20.78 -4.44
C LYS A 147 -5.20 21.46 -3.15
N LEU A 148 -6.16 21.83 -2.32
CA LEU A 148 -5.91 22.51 -1.04
C LEU A 148 -5.15 21.61 -0.06
N VAL A 149 -4.50 22.26 0.90
CA VAL A 149 -3.91 21.63 2.07
C VAL A 149 -5.00 20.98 2.95
N ASP A 150 -4.70 19.83 3.54
CA ASP A 150 -5.52 19.21 4.57
C ASP A 150 -4.62 18.48 5.59
N SER A 151 -4.90 18.72 6.87
CA SER A 151 -4.20 18.15 8.02
C SER A 151 -4.07 16.63 7.98
N CYS A 152 -5.05 15.89 7.43
CA CYS A 152 -4.98 14.42 7.41
C CYS A 152 -3.81 13.91 6.55
N TYR A 153 -3.37 14.68 5.54
CA TYR A 153 -2.21 14.33 4.72
C TYR A 153 -0.88 14.44 5.46
N SER A 154 -0.85 15.02 6.67
CA SER A 154 0.31 14.91 7.57
C SER A 154 0.68 13.45 7.82
N PHE A 155 -0.34 12.57 7.97
CA PHE A 155 -0.11 11.13 8.08
C PHE A 155 0.04 10.48 6.70
N TRP A 156 -0.90 10.71 5.78
CA TRP A 156 -0.92 9.99 4.51
C TRP A 156 0.32 10.28 3.64
N ILE A 157 0.74 11.54 3.51
CA ILE A 157 1.95 11.90 2.78
C ILE A 157 3.20 11.74 3.65
N GLY A 158 3.17 12.26 4.89
CA GLY A 158 4.35 12.19 5.77
C GLY A 158 4.81 10.76 6.04
N GLY A 159 3.87 9.85 6.31
CA GLY A 159 4.15 8.42 6.46
C GLY A 159 4.67 7.77 5.16
N SER A 160 4.10 8.15 4.01
CA SER A 160 4.59 7.69 2.70
C SER A 160 6.04 8.12 2.44
N ALA A 161 6.37 9.38 2.75
CA ALA A 161 7.72 9.91 2.59
C ALA A 161 8.74 9.16 3.47
N ALA A 162 8.37 8.84 4.73
CA ALA A 162 9.22 8.08 5.63
C ALA A 162 9.50 6.66 5.10
N MET A 163 8.47 5.96 4.61
CA MET A 163 8.62 4.63 4.01
C MET A 163 9.43 4.68 2.72
N ALA A 164 9.18 5.65 1.83
CA ALA A 164 9.94 5.82 0.60
C ALA A 164 11.44 5.99 0.88
N ARG A 165 11.80 6.88 1.82
CA ARG A 165 13.19 7.09 2.25
C ARG A 165 13.83 5.82 2.82
N ALA A 166 13.09 5.05 3.62
CA ALA A 166 13.58 3.78 4.16
C ALA A 166 13.85 2.76 3.04
N CYS A 167 12.95 2.65 2.06
CA CYS A 167 13.13 1.78 0.89
C CYS A 167 14.34 2.21 0.05
N VAL A 168 14.55 3.51 -0.18
CA VAL A 168 15.73 4.02 -0.91
C VAL A 168 17.02 3.67 -0.17
N ALA A 169 17.04 3.80 1.16
CA ALA A 169 18.19 3.39 1.96
C ALA A 169 18.43 1.87 1.86
N ALA A 170 17.39 1.05 1.96
CA ALA A 170 17.49 -0.40 1.83
C ALA A 170 18.01 -0.84 0.45
N ALA A 171 17.50 -0.25 -0.64
CA ALA A 171 17.92 -0.56 -2.00
C ALA A 171 19.41 -0.24 -2.27
N LYS A 172 19.99 0.72 -1.54
CA LYS A 172 21.43 1.03 -1.62
C LYS A 172 22.31 0.01 -0.91
N LEU A 173 21.80 -0.65 0.14
CA LEU A 173 22.54 -1.67 0.88
C LEU A 173 22.60 -3.03 0.16
N GLN A 174 21.73 -3.24 -0.83
CA GLN A 174 21.67 -4.45 -1.64
C GLN A 174 22.58 -4.39 -2.88
N ARG A 175 23.24 -3.25 -3.13
CA ARG A 175 24.23 -3.06 -4.19
C ARG A 175 25.64 -3.25 -3.65
#